data_AF-E1QYB8-F1
#
_entry.id   AF-E1QYB8-F1
#
_cell.length_a   1.000
_cell.length_b   1.000
_cell.length_c   1.000
_cell.angle_alpha   90.00
_cell.angle_beta   90.00
_cell.angle_gamma   90.00
#
_symmetry.space_group_name_H-M   'P 1'
#
loop_
_entity.id
_entity.type
_entity.pdbx_description
1 polymer ?
#
loop_
_entity_poly.entity_id
_entity_poly.type
_entity_poly.pdbx_seq_one_letter_code
_entity_poly.pdbx_strand_id
1 'polypeptide(L)'
;MPIRDRLFELRDPKYAAFQAKLTPNVPTERFIGVRVPDARRLAKSLSDGLEATEFLTRLPHDYYDEDVLHALLVSEMRDYETCIAAVDLFLPHVDNWAVCDVMSPKAFKGHKADLLDKIRGWSSSRETYTCRFGLEMLMTHFLDDNFEADLLEVPASVHSEEYYVNMMIAWFFATALAKQWDATVPYLQRGSLAPWVHNKTIQKARESRRVTDEQKAYLKTLKR
;
A
#
# COMPACT_ATOMS: atom_id res chain seq x y z
N MET A 1 3.02 20.23 23.24
CA MET A 1 2.82 20.95 21.97
C MET A 1 2.05 20.03 21.06
N PRO A 2 0.89 20.46 20.52
CA PRO A 2 0.08 19.64 19.63
C PRO A 2 0.89 18.98 18.51
N ILE A 3 0.56 17.74 18.16
CA ILE A 3 1.20 16.99 17.07
C ILE A 3 1.29 17.80 15.76
N ARG A 4 0.25 18.56 15.40
CA ARG A 4 0.24 19.40 14.20
C ARG A 4 1.39 20.41 14.20
N ASP A 5 1.64 21.08 15.33
CA ASP A 5 2.72 22.05 15.45
C ASP A 5 4.09 21.38 15.29
N ARG A 6 4.26 20.17 15.84
CA ARG A 6 5.46 19.33 15.64
C ARG A 6 5.69 18.97 14.18
N LEU A 7 4.62 18.76 13.39
CA LEU A 7 4.72 18.55 11.95
C LEU A 7 5.14 19.83 11.23
N PHE A 8 4.61 21.00 11.62
CA PHE A 8 5.00 22.29 11.06
C PHE A 8 6.46 22.67 11.37
N GLU A 9 7.02 22.24 12.49
CA GLU A 9 8.45 22.39 12.77
C GLU A 9 9.34 21.61 11.79
N LEU A 10 8.81 20.53 11.19
CA LEU A 10 9.49 19.68 10.22
C LEU A 10 9.23 20.07 8.76
N ARG A 11 8.61 21.24 8.53
CA ARG A 11 8.16 21.70 7.21
C ARG A 11 9.31 21.87 6.22
N ASP A 12 9.22 21.20 5.06
CA ASP A 12 10.07 21.42 3.90
C ASP A 12 9.20 21.78 2.67
N PRO A 13 9.06 23.08 2.32
CA PRO A 13 8.22 23.51 1.20
C PRO A 13 8.63 22.94 -0.17
N LYS A 14 9.93 22.65 -0.36
CA LYS A 14 10.41 22.04 -1.61
C LYS A 14 9.96 20.59 -1.68
N TYR A 15 10.01 19.89 -0.55
CA TYR A 15 9.52 18.52 -0.45
C TYR A 15 7.99 18.44 -0.59
N ALA A 16 7.24 19.36 0.03
CA ALA A 16 5.79 19.48 -0.17
C ALA A 16 5.42 19.60 -1.65
N ALA A 17 6.06 20.52 -2.38
CA ALA A 17 5.83 20.71 -3.80
C ALA A 17 6.21 19.48 -4.65
N PHE A 18 7.19 18.69 -4.20
CA PHE A 18 7.54 17.42 -4.84
C PHE A 18 6.49 16.34 -4.58
N GLN A 19 6.05 16.16 -3.32
CA GLN A 19 5.04 15.17 -2.95
C GLN A 19 3.69 15.42 -3.63
N ALA A 20 3.26 16.69 -3.69
CA ALA A 20 2.01 17.05 -4.35
C ALA A 20 1.99 16.68 -5.85
N LYS A 21 3.14 16.71 -6.53
CA LYS A 21 3.26 16.24 -7.93
C LYS A 21 3.09 14.72 -8.06
N LEU A 22 3.43 13.96 -7.02
CA LEU A 22 3.30 12.50 -7.00
C LEU A 22 1.88 12.02 -6.65
N THR A 23 1.10 12.89 -6.02
CA THR A 23 -0.26 12.61 -5.53
C THR A 23 -1.22 13.71 -6.02
N PRO A 24 -1.42 13.82 -7.34
CA PRO A 24 -2.10 14.97 -7.95
C PRO A 24 -3.58 15.11 -7.58
N ASN A 25 -4.17 14.07 -6.97
CA ASN A 25 -5.54 14.08 -6.48
C ASN A 25 -5.70 14.72 -5.09
N VAL A 26 -4.59 15.07 -4.42
CA VAL A 26 -4.60 15.75 -3.12
C VAL A 26 -4.27 17.24 -3.31
N PRO A 27 -5.06 18.17 -2.72
CA PRO A 27 -4.79 19.60 -2.82
C PRO A 27 -3.41 19.99 -2.27
N THR A 28 -2.73 20.91 -2.95
CA THR A 28 -1.33 21.28 -2.63
C THR A 28 -1.18 21.92 -1.25
N GLU A 29 -2.23 22.59 -0.77
CA GLU A 29 -2.32 23.22 0.55
C GLU A 29 -2.33 22.23 1.71
N ARG A 30 -2.67 20.96 1.47
CA ARG A 30 -2.63 19.89 2.48
C ARG A 30 -1.21 19.40 2.76
N PHE A 31 -0.22 19.81 1.97
CA PHE A 31 1.18 19.38 2.15
C PHE A 31 1.96 20.37 3.02
N ILE A 32 2.33 19.91 4.21
CA ILE A 32 3.34 20.56 5.06
C ILE A 32 4.73 20.26 4.47
N GLY A 33 4.96 19.03 4.01
CA GLY A 33 6.23 18.61 3.44
C GLY A 33 7.17 17.99 4.46
N VAL A 34 6.64 17.12 5.32
CA VAL A 34 7.42 16.38 6.32
C VAL A 34 8.03 15.14 5.67
N ARG A 35 9.35 14.98 5.78
CA ARG A 35 10.04 13.81 5.22
C ARG A 35 9.66 12.55 5.99
N VAL A 36 9.43 11.44 5.27
CA VAL A 36 9.05 10.15 5.87
C VAL A 36 10.00 9.70 7.00
N PRO A 37 11.34 9.84 6.91
CA PRO A 37 12.22 9.51 8.02
C PRO A 37 11.97 10.35 9.28
N ASP A 38 11.54 11.60 9.15
CA ASP A 38 11.27 12.51 10.27
C ASP A 38 9.91 12.17 10.87
N ALA A 39 8.89 11.95 10.04
CA ALA A 39 7.58 11.45 10.48
C ALA A 39 7.69 10.10 11.22
N ARG A 40 8.56 9.19 10.77
CA ARG A 40 8.84 7.92 11.47
C ARG A 40 9.48 8.13 12.84
N ARG A 41 10.41 9.09 12.97
CA ARG A 41 11.00 9.43 14.28
C ARG A 41 9.95 10.03 15.21
N LEU A 42 9.07 10.89 14.67
CA LEU A 42 7.96 11.46 15.41
C LEU A 42 6.99 10.38 15.90
N ALA A 43 6.53 9.48 15.02
CA ALA A 43 5.64 8.37 15.37
C ALA A 43 6.21 7.50 16.51
N LYS A 44 7.50 7.13 16.43
CA LYS A 44 8.17 6.37 17.50
C LYS A 44 8.29 7.12 18.82
N SER A 45 8.40 8.45 18.78
CA SER A 45 8.42 9.27 20.01
C SER A 45 7.05 9.41 20.66
N LEU A 46 5.98 9.08 19.94
CA LEU A 46 4.58 9.26 20.34
C LEU A 46 3.88 7.95 20.74
N SER A 47 4.40 6.80 20.31
CA SER A 47 3.65 5.52 20.21
C SER A 47 2.98 5.00 21.49
N ASP A 48 3.37 5.49 22.67
CA ASP A 48 2.83 5.03 23.96
C ASP A 48 2.12 6.14 24.77
N GLY A 49 1.80 7.28 24.14
CA GLY A 49 1.20 8.45 24.81
C GLY A 49 -0.29 8.65 24.51
N LEU A 50 -1.03 9.21 25.47
CA LEU A 50 -2.43 9.63 25.31
C LEU A 50 -2.63 10.54 24.09
N GLU A 51 -1.66 11.40 23.81
CA GLU A 51 -1.67 12.31 22.65
C GLU A 51 -1.77 11.54 21.31
N ALA A 52 -1.11 10.39 21.19
CA ALA A 52 -1.19 9.56 20.00
C ALA A 52 -2.58 8.93 19.85
N THR A 53 -3.16 8.42 20.94
CA THR A 53 -4.52 7.87 20.93
C THR A 53 -5.54 8.91 20.51
N GLU A 54 -5.49 10.11 21.10
CA GLU A 54 -6.39 11.22 20.74
C GLU A 54 -6.23 11.62 19.28
N PHE A 55 -4.98 11.69 18.78
CA PHE A 55 -4.70 12.00 17.38
C PHE A 55 -5.28 10.96 16.41
N LEU A 56 -5.13 9.66 16.72
CA LEU A 56 -5.65 8.58 15.88
C LEU A 56 -7.19 8.58 15.79
N THR A 57 -7.88 9.10 16.81
CA THR A 57 -9.36 9.21 16.81
C THR A 57 -9.90 10.49 16.18
N ARG A 58 -9.04 11.49 15.91
CA ARG A 58 -9.47 12.80 15.39
C ARG A 58 -9.45 12.81 13.86
N LEU A 59 -10.43 12.13 13.28
CA LEU A 59 -10.59 11.99 11.84
C LEU A 59 -11.76 12.85 11.33
N PRO A 60 -11.70 13.36 10.07
CA PRO A 60 -10.56 13.31 9.16
C PRO A 60 -9.43 14.28 9.54
N HIS A 61 -8.22 14.05 9.01
CA HIS A 61 -7.08 14.96 9.16
C HIS A 61 -7.10 16.07 8.11
N ASP A 62 -6.58 17.24 8.49
CA ASP A 62 -6.54 18.40 7.57
C ASP A 62 -5.37 18.29 6.59
N TYR A 63 -4.23 17.76 7.05
CA TYR A 63 -3.00 17.69 6.26
C TYR A 63 -2.66 16.27 5.81
N TYR A 64 -2.11 16.15 4.60
CA TYR A 64 -1.56 14.90 4.07
C TYR A 64 -0.48 14.32 5.00
N ASP A 65 0.34 15.17 5.59
CA ASP A 65 1.41 14.74 6.51
C ASP A 65 0.86 14.21 7.84
N GLU A 66 -0.34 14.64 8.27
CA GLU A 66 -1.06 14.06 9.41
C GLU A 66 -1.55 12.65 9.07
N ASP A 67 -2.07 12.42 7.85
CA ASP A 67 -2.45 11.09 7.36
C ASP A 67 -1.24 10.14 7.29
N VAL A 68 -0.09 10.63 6.82
CA VAL A 68 1.17 9.86 6.82
C VAL A 68 1.59 9.51 8.25
N LEU A 69 1.49 10.46 9.20
CA LEU A 69 1.81 10.19 10.60
C LEU A 69 0.84 9.17 11.21
N HIS A 70 -0.46 9.26 10.91
CA HIS A 70 -1.48 8.29 11.33
C HIS A 70 -1.09 6.89 10.87
N ALA A 71 -0.85 6.70 9.57
CA ALA A 71 -0.42 5.42 8.98
C ALA A 71 0.81 4.85 9.70
N LEU A 72 1.80 5.70 10.01
CA LEU A 72 3.01 5.29 10.71
C LEU A 72 2.76 4.91 12.18
N LEU A 73 1.90 5.64 12.90
CA LEU A 73 1.52 5.33 14.29
C LEU A 73 0.79 3.98 14.37
N VAL A 74 -0.21 3.77 13.51
CA VAL A 74 -0.90 2.47 13.39
C VAL A 74 0.11 1.36 13.07
N SER A 75 1.12 1.66 12.26
CA SER A 75 2.14 0.68 11.90
C SER A 75 3.08 0.27 13.04
N GLU A 76 3.20 1.10 14.08
CA GLU A 76 4.00 0.83 15.28
C GLU A 76 3.22 0.06 16.36
N MET A 77 1.90 -0.10 16.20
CA MET A 77 1.08 -0.91 17.11
C MET A 77 1.54 -2.38 17.12
N ARG A 78 1.63 -2.95 18.32
CA ARG A 78 2.10 -4.33 18.54
C ARG A 78 0.97 -5.32 18.71
N ASP A 79 -0.11 -4.90 19.36
CA ASP A 79 -1.30 -5.71 19.55
C ASP A 79 -2.07 -5.81 18.23
N TYR A 80 -2.34 -7.04 17.81
CA TYR A 80 -2.93 -7.32 16.50
C TYR A 80 -4.36 -6.79 16.39
N GLU A 81 -5.22 -7.09 17.38
CA GLU A 81 -6.62 -6.68 17.37
C GLU A 81 -6.77 -5.16 17.40
N THR A 82 -6.01 -4.50 18.28
CA THR A 82 -5.97 -3.03 18.35
C THR A 82 -5.50 -2.43 17.01
N CYS A 83 -4.49 -3.04 16.39
CA CYS A 83 -3.98 -2.59 15.10
C CYS A 83 -5.01 -2.75 13.98
N ILE A 84 -5.71 -3.89 13.90
CA ILE A 84 -6.79 -4.11 12.93
C ILE A 84 -7.90 -3.07 13.11
N ALA A 85 -8.35 -2.83 14.34
CA ALA A 85 -9.38 -1.84 14.62
C ALA A 85 -8.96 -0.43 14.18
N ALA A 86 -7.70 -0.04 14.43
CA ALA A 86 -7.18 1.25 14.02
C ALA A 86 -7.04 1.37 12.49
N VAL A 87 -6.60 0.30 11.81
CA VAL A 87 -6.57 0.25 10.34
C VAL A 87 -7.97 0.41 9.77
N ASP A 88 -8.95 -0.37 10.24
CA ASP A 88 -10.33 -0.31 9.75
C ASP A 88 -10.97 1.07 9.98
N LEU A 89 -10.66 1.72 11.11
CA LEU A 89 -11.11 3.08 11.39
C LEU A 89 -10.50 4.12 10.43
N PHE A 90 -9.24 3.92 10.03
CA PHE A 90 -8.50 4.91 9.24
C PHE A 90 -8.72 4.77 7.73
N LEU A 91 -8.86 3.54 7.21
CA LEU A 91 -8.97 3.27 5.77
C LEU A 91 -10.03 4.11 5.02
N PRO A 92 -11.22 4.41 5.58
CA PRO A 92 -12.21 5.29 4.94
C PRO A 92 -11.73 6.73 4.69
N HIS A 93 -10.66 7.16 5.37
CA HIS A 93 -10.08 8.50 5.25
C HIS A 93 -8.83 8.54 4.37
N VAL A 94 -8.34 7.38 3.91
CA VAL A 94 -7.19 7.30 3.01
C VAL A 94 -7.64 7.64 1.59
N ASP A 95 -7.12 8.72 1.04
CA ASP A 95 -7.51 9.26 -0.26
C ASP A 95 -6.38 9.22 -1.31
N ASN A 96 -5.24 8.61 -1.01
CA ASN A 96 -4.11 8.58 -1.92
C ASN A 96 -3.22 7.34 -1.72
N TRP A 97 -2.47 6.99 -2.76
CA TRP A 97 -1.64 5.79 -2.77
C TRP A 97 -0.47 5.87 -1.80
N ALA A 98 0.06 7.05 -1.50
CA ALA A 98 1.27 7.18 -0.70
C ALA A 98 1.01 6.96 0.80
N VAL A 99 -0.14 7.42 1.31
CA VAL A 99 -0.62 7.12 2.67
C VAL A 99 -0.97 5.64 2.81
N CYS A 100 -1.60 5.05 1.79
CA CYS A 100 -1.86 3.61 1.73
C CYS A 100 -0.55 2.82 1.85
N ASP A 101 0.41 3.09 0.96
CA ASP A 101 1.63 2.29 0.83
C ASP A 101 2.65 2.50 1.97
N VAL A 102 2.58 3.63 2.69
CA VAL A 102 3.44 3.85 3.86
C VAL A 102 2.93 3.12 5.11
N MET A 103 1.64 2.74 5.13
CA MET A 103 1.01 1.99 6.22
C MET A 103 1.44 0.51 6.13
N SER A 104 2.40 0.12 6.97
CA SER A 104 2.94 -1.24 6.99
C SER A 104 2.98 -1.79 8.41
N PRO A 105 1.83 -2.30 8.92
CA PRO A 105 1.73 -2.70 10.31
C PRO A 105 2.61 -3.89 10.69
N LYS A 106 3.43 -3.70 11.72
CA LYS A 106 4.37 -4.74 12.18
C LYS A 106 3.66 -5.92 12.83
N ALA A 107 2.53 -5.68 13.48
CA ALA A 107 1.70 -6.70 14.11
C ALA A 107 1.28 -7.82 13.12
N PHE A 108 1.14 -7.49 11.83
CA PHE A 108 0.69 -8.42 10.79
C PHE A 108 1.69 -9.57 10.50
N LYS A 109 2.94 -9.46 10.95
CA LYS A 109 3.94 -10.51 10.71
C LYS A 109 3.63 -11.83 11.41
N GLY A 110 3.03 -11.79 12.61
CA GLY A 110 2.78 -12.98 13.42
C GLY A 110 1.41 -13.66 13.22
N HIS A 111 0.49 -13.02 12.51
CA HIS A 111 -0.94 -13.38 12.49
C HIS A 111 -1.44 -13.72 11.07
N LYS A 112 -0.76 -14.63 10.37
CA LYS A 112 -1.00 -14.87 8.93
C LYS A 112 -2.39 -15.38 8.60
N ALA A 113 -2.89 -16.37 9.34
CA ALA A 113 -4.22 -16.92 9.10
C ALA A 113 -5.31 -15.84 9.23
N ASP A 114 -5.37 -15.17 10.39
CA ASP A 114 -6.38 -14.15 10.68
C ASP A 114 -6.26 -12.93 9.73
N LEU A 115 -5.03 -12.54 9.40
CA LEU A 115 -4.77 -11.46 8.46
C LEU A 115 -5.28 -11.77 7.05
N LEU A 116 -5.21 -13.02 6.60
CA LEU A 116 -5.64 -13.36 5.25
C LEU A 116 -7.13 -13.09 5.03
N ASP A 117 -7.97 -13.35 6.04
CA ASP A 117 -9.41 -13.06 5.96
C ASP A 117 -9.68 -11.55 5.92
N LYS A 118 -8.94 -10.77 6.70
CA LYS A 118 -8.98 -9.30 6.63
C LYS A 118 -8.53 -8.78 5.26
N ILE A 119 -7.46 -9.32 4.71
CA ILE A 119 -6.96 -9.00 3.37
C ILE A 119 -8.03 -9.25 2.31
N ARG A 120 -8.69 -10.42 2.32
CA ARG A 120 -9.77 -10.74 1.39
C ARG A 120 -10.93 -9.74 1.50
N GLY A 121 -11.29 -9.35 2.72
CA GLY A 121 -12.27 -8.30 2.98
C GLY A 121 -11.87 -6.95 2.40
N TRP A 122 -10.65 -6.49 2.68
CA TRP A 122 -10.16 -5.21 2.15
C TRP A 122 -10.04 -5.23 0.62
N SER A 123 -9.45 -6.27 0.03
CA SER A 123 -9.25 -6.42 -1.42
C SER A 123 -10.55 -6.52 -2.22
N SER A 124 -11.66 -6.91 -1.61
CA SER A 124 -12.98 -6.93 -2.26
C SER A 124 -13.80 -5.65 -2.04
N SER A 125 -13.26 -4.68 -1.28
CA SER A 125 -13.91 -3.40 -1.07
C SER A 125 -14.08 -2.62 -2.37
N ARG A 126 -15.17 -1.85 -2.45
CA ARG A 126 -15.41 -0.90 -3.54
C ARG A 126 -14.63 0.40 -3.37
N GLU A 127 -14.15 0.67 -2.16
CA GLU A 127 -13.35 1.86 -1.87
C GLU A 127 -11.92 1.68 -2.38
N THR A 128 -11.51 2.53 -3.32
CA THR A 128 -10.23 2.45 -4.06
C THR A 128 -9.03 2.14 -3.17
N TYR A 129 -8.85 2.89 -2.08
CA TYR A 129 -7.67 2.77 -1.24
C TYR A 129 -7.77 1.65 -0.19
N THR A 130 -8.99 1.24 0.18
CA THR A 130 -9.20 0.02 0.97
C THR A 130 -8.84 -1.22 0.15
N CYS A 131 -9.33 -1.29 -1.10
CA CYS A 131 -8.97 -2.35 -2.03
C CYS A 131 -7.45 -2.39 -2.26
N ARG A 132 -6.83 -1.24 -2.54
CA ARG A 132 -5.39 -1.12 -2.72
C ARG A 132 -4.62 -1.66 -1.51
N PHE A 133 -5.01 -1.23 -0.30
CA PHE A 133 -4.36 -1.65 0.94
C PHE A 133 -4.42 -3.17 1.12
N GLY A 134 -5.58 -3.79 0.91
CA GLY A 134 -5.71 -5.25 0.97
C GLY A 134 -4.74 -5.96 0.01
N LEU A 135 -4.71 -5.52 -1.25
CA LEU A 135 -3.82 -6.11 -2.27
C LEU A 135 -2.34 -5.91 -1.94
N GLU A 136 -1.97 -4.78 -1.36
CA GLU A 136 -0.61 -4.51 -0.90
C GLU A 136 -0.22 -5.40 0.29
N MET A 137 -1.12 -5.59 1.26
CA MET A 137 -0.88 -6.50 2.40
C MET A 137 -0.70 -7.93 1.92
N LEU A 138 -1.49 -8.37 0.92
CA LEU A 138 -1.29 -9.68 0.27
C LEU A 138 0.10 -9.78 -0.37
N MET A 139 0.48 -8.79 -1.19
CA MET A 139 1.78 -8.73 -1.86
C MET A 139 2.94 -8.82 -0.86
N THR A 140 2.81 -8.12 0.27
CA THR A 140 3.86 -7.94 1.28
C THR A 140 4.04 -9.18 2.15
N HIS A 141 2.96 -9.89 2.46
CA HIS A 141 2.99 -10.95 3.46
C HIS A 141 2.90 -12.38 2.90
N PHE A 142 2.43 -12.55 1.65
CA PHE A 142 2.08 -13.86 1.11
C PHE A 142 2.74 -14.21 -0.22
N LEU A 143 3.71 -13.42 -0.72
CA LEU A 143 4.45 -13.79 -1.94
C LEU A 143 5.79 -14.50 -1.69
N ASP A 144 6.20 -14.67 -0.43
CA ASP A 144 7.41 -15.42 -0.03
C ASP A 144 7.01 -16.72 0.70
N ASP A 145 7.47 -16.91 1.94
CA ASP A 145 7.34 -18.17 2.70
C ASP A 145 5.88 -18.62 2.95
N ASN A 146 4.90 -17.71 2.87
CA ASN A 146 3.47 -18.01 3.08
C ASN A 146 2.69 -18.08 1.75
N PHE A 147 3.37 -18.27 0.63
CA PHE A 147 2.73 -18.28 -0.68
C PHE A 147 1.98 -19.59 -0.95
N GLU A 148 0.72 -19.44 -1.34
CA GLU A 148 -0.06 -20.48 -1.99
C GLU A 148 -0.56 -19.97 -3.34
N ALA A 149 -0.58 -20.84 -4.35
CA ALA A 149 -0.84 -20.45 -5.74
C ALA A 149 -2.26 -19.91 -5.96
N ASP A 150 -3.22 -20.35 -5.15
CA ASP A 150 -4.60 -19.87 -5.16
C ASP A 150 -4.74 -18.41 -4.70
N LEU A 151 -3.79 -17.89 -3.92
CA LEU A 151 -3.78 -16.49 -3.49
C LEU A 151 -3.61 -15.51 -4.66
N LEU A 152 -3.09 -15.98 -5.81
CA LEU A 152 -3.02 -15.18 -7.03
C LEU A 152 -4.43 -14.88 -7.61
N GLU A 153 -5.45 -15.67 -7.26
CA GLU A 153 -6.82 -15.42 -7.69
C GLU A 153 -7.44 -14.20 -7.00
N VAL A 154 -6.98 -13.83 -5.80
CA VAL A 154 -7.47 -12.64 -5.09
C VAL A 154 -7.30 -11.39 -5.97
N PRO A 155 -6.09 -10.98 -6.39
CA PRO A 155 -5.92 -9.84 -7.31
C PRO A 155 -6.45 -10.11 -8.72
N ALA A 156 -6.46 -11.35 -9.22
CA ALA A 156 -6.99 -11.65 -10.56
C ALA A 156 -8.50 -11.42 -10.67
N SER A 157 -9.24 -11.69 -9.59
CA SER A 157 -10.70 -11.53 -9.53
C SER A 157 -11.18 -10.09 -9.33
N VAL A 158 -10.27 -9.17 -9.01
CA VAL A 158 -10.62 -7.75 -8.85
C VAL A 158 -10.79 -7.10 -10.23
N HIS A 159 -12.03 -6.70 -10.52
CA HIS A 159 -12.37 -5.90 -11.69
C HIS A 159 -12.69 -4.46 -11.25
N SER A 160 -11.83 -3.52 -11.65
CA SER A 160 -11.97 -2.12 -11.28
C SER A 160 -11.61 -1.21 -12.46
N GLU A 161 -12.28 -0.06 -12.57
CA GLU A 161 -11.89 1.02 -13.47
C GLU A 161 -10.90 1.99 -12.80
N GLU A 162 -10.71 1.85 -11.49
CA GLU A 162 -9.88 2.73 -10.67
C GLU A 162 -8.39 2.54 -11.01
N TYR A 163 -7.75 3.62 -11.43
CA TYR A 163 -6.34 3.61 -11.82
C TYR A 163 -5.43 3.04 -10.73
N TYR A 164 -5.63 3.45 -9.47
CA TYR A 164 -4.76 3.04 -8.36
C TYR A 164 -4.97 1.59 -7.91
N VAL A 165 -6.17 1.03 -8.10
CA VAL A 165 -6.42 -0.41 -7.90
C VAL A 165 -5.73 -1.20 -9.01
N ASN A 166 -5.97 -0.84 -10.27
CA ASN A 166 -5.35 -1.51 -11.42
C ASN A 166 -3.81 -1.45 -11.36
N MET A 167 -3.25 -0.31 -10.94
CA MET A 167 -1.81 -0.17 -10.73
C MET A 167 -1.29 -1.12 -9.64
N MET A 168 -2.06 -1.30 -8.56
CA MET A 168 -1.70 -2.22 -7.48
C MET A 168 -1.73 -3.66 -7.97
N ILE A 169 -2.76 -4.08 -8.70
CA ILE A 169 -2.82 -5.42 -9.31
C ILE A 169 -1.61 -5.66 -10.23
N ALA A 170 -1.29 -4.69 -11.09
CA ALA A 170 -0.14 -4.79 -11.98
C ALA A 170 1.20 -4.89 -11.22
N TRP A 171 1.34 -4.15 -10.11
CA TRP A 171 2.52 -4.22 -9.25
C TRP A 171 2.59 -5.54 -8.49
N PHE A 172 1.45 -6.04 -7.99
CA PHE A 172 1.33 -7.35 -7.35
C PHE A 172 1.86 -8.44 -8.29
N PHE A 173 1.31 -8.54 -9.51
CA PHE A 173 1.71 -9.60 -10.45
C PHE A 173 3.16 -9.45 -10.93
N ALA A 174 3.67 -8.22 -11.08
CA ALA A 174 5.07 -8.00 -11.39
C ALA A 174 6.01 -8.48 -10.26
N THR A 175 5.58 -8.31 -9.00
CA THR A 175 6.30 -8.80 -7.84
C THR A 175 6.19 -10.32 -7.72
N ALA A 176 5.02 -10.88 -7.97
CA ALA A 176 4.78 -12.32 -8.00
C ALA A 176 5.60 -13.01 -9.11
N LEU A 177 5.75 -12.42 -10.30
CA LEU A 177 6.64 -12.96 -11.35
C LEU A 177 8.10 -13.04 -10.88
N ALA A 178 8.55 -12.09 -10.04
CA ALA A 178 9.90 -12.07 -9.52
C ALA A 178 10.15 -13.08 -8.39
N LYS A 179 9.09 -13.58 -7.73
CA LYS A 179 9.18 -14.44 -6.54
C LYS A 179 8.66 -15.87 -6.78
N GLN A 180 7.59 -15.98 -7.56
CA GLN A 180 6.74 -17.16 -7.75
C GLN A 180 6.44 -17.36 -9.24
N TRP A 181 7.50 -17.41 -10.06
CA TRP A 181 7.42 -17.39 -11.52
C TRP A 181 6.45 -18.44 -12.09
N ASP A 182 6.63 -19.71 -11.73
CA ASP A 182 5.87 -20.83 -12.31
C ASP A 182 4.37 -20.74 -12.03
N ALA A 183 4.00 -20.27 -10.84
CA ALA A 183 2.61 -20.05 -10.47
C ALA A 183 2.01 -18.79 -11.13
N THR A 184 2.83 -17.77 -11.40
CA THR A 184 2.37 -16.45 -11.83
C THR A 184 2.29 -16.30 -13.34
N VAL A 185 3.28 -16.80 -14.09
CA VAL A 185 3.33 -16.65 -15.55
C VAL A 185 2.09 -17.18 -16.30
N PRO A 186 1.38 -18.23 -15.83
CA PRO A 186 0.18 -18.71 -16.51
C PRO A 186 -0.96 -17.68 -16.57
N TYR A 187 -1.03 -16.73 -15.63
CA TYR A 187 -2.04 -15.66 -15.66
C TYR A 187 -1.86 -14.74 -16.89
N LEU A 188 -0.60 -14.48 -17.29
CA LEU A 188 -0.31 -13.72 -18.51
C LEU A 188 -0.44 -14.58 -19.77
N GLN A 189 -0.01 -15.85 -19.74
CA GLN A 189 -0.16 -16.74 -20.90
C GLN A 189 -1.63 -16.89 -21.30
N ARG A 190 -2.52 -17.12 -20.32
CA ARG A 190 -3.97 -17.24 -20.55
C ARG A 190 -4.67 -15.90 -20.77
N GLY A 191 -4.06 -14.79 -20.37
CA GLY A 191 -4.68 -13.46 -20.44
C GLY A 191 -5.82 -13.31 -19.43
N SER A 192 -5.56 -13.74 -18.21
CA SER A 192 -6.54 -13.75 -17.11
C SER A 192 -6.72 -12.36 -16.47
N LEU A 193 -5.93 -11.36 -16.89
CA LEU A 193 -5.94 -10.00 -16.38
C LEU A 193 -6.50 -9.04 -17.44
N ALA A 194 -7.14 -7.96 -16.99
CA ALA A 194 -7.60 -6.89 -17.89
C ALA A 194 -6.44 -6.37 -18.76
N PRO A 195 -6.65 -6.00 -20.04
CA PRO A 195 -5.58 -5.68 -20.98
C PRO A 195 -4.58 -4.62 -20.49
N TRP A 196 -5.07 -3.58 -19.82
CA TRP A 196 -4.22 -2.55 -19.22
C TRP A 196 -3.34 -3.13 -18.11
N VAL A 197 -3.92 -3.88 -17.17
CA VAL A 197 -3.21 -4.52 -16.05
C VAL A 197 -2.19 -5.50 -16.57
N HIS A 198 -2.57 -6.35 -17.53
CA HIS A 198 -1.70 -7.33 -18.18
C HIS A 198 -0.43 -6.68 -18.76
N ASN A 199 -0.59 -5.64 -19.58
CA ASN A 199 0.53 -4.95 -20.19
C ASN A 199 1.37 -4.17 -19.17
N LYS A 200 0.72 -3.61 -18.14
CA LYS A 200 1.38 -2.89 -17.06
C LYS A 200 2.21 -3.84 -16.19
N THR A 201 1.71 -5.04 -15.90
CA THR A 201 2.45 -6.13 -15.24
C THR A 201 3.73 -6.44 -16.01
N ILE A 202 3.62 -6.68 -17.32
CA ILE A 202 4.79 -6.97 -18.18
C ILE A 202 5.78 -5.81 -18.16
N GLN A 203 5.31 -4.56 -18.24
CA GLN A 203 6.18 -3.40 -18.13
C GLN A 203 6.97 -3.40 -16.80
N LYS A 204 6.26 -3.49 -15.67
CA LYS A 204 6.87 -3.41 -14.33
C LYS A 204 7.80 -4.59 -14.05
N ALA A 205 7.43 -5.80 -14.48
CA ALA A 205 8.28 -6.98 -14.36
C ALA A 205 9.58 -6.81 -15.17
N ARG A 206 9.51 -6.19 -16.35
CA ARG A 206 10.69 -5.94 -17.19
C ARG A 206 11.62 -4.84 -16.66
N GLU A 207 11.08 -3.88 -15.92
CA GLU A 207 11.86 -2.85 -15.22
C GLU A 207 12.53 -3.38 -13.94
N SER A 208 12.09 -4.55 -13.45
CA SER A 208 12.66 -5.19 -12.27
C SER A 208 14.02 -5.83 -12.57
N ARG A 209 14.99 -5.60 -11.67
CA ARG A 209 16.29 -6.29 -11.69
C ARG A 209 16.21 -7.73 -11.18
N ARG A 210 15.08 -8.13 -10.57
CA ARG A 210 14.86 -9.49 -10.02
C ARG A 210 14.38 -10.49 -11.07
N VAL A 211 14.00 -10.01 -12.26
CA VAL A 211 13.55 -10.85 -13.38
C VAL A 211 14.72 -10.98 -14.37
N THR A 212 15.01 -12.21 -14.83
CA THR A 212 16.14 -12.45 -15.74
C THR A 212 15.89 -11.89 -17.14
N ASP A 213 16.93 -11.68 -17.93
CA ASP A 213 16.76 -11.11 -19.27
C ASP A 213 15.99 -12.05 -20.22
N GLU A 214 16.13 -13.38 -20.04
CA GLU A 214 15.35 -14.40 -20.74
C GLU A 214 13.87 -14.29 -20.38
N GLN A 215 13.56 -14.18 -19.08
CA GLN A 215 12.20 -13.97 -18.60
C GLN A 215 11.62 -12.65 -19.15
N LYS A 216 12.40 -11.56 -19.18
CA LYS A 216 11.96 -10.28 -19.75
C LYS A 216 11.69 -10.37 -21.25
N ALA A 217 12.50 -11.10 -21.99
CA ALA A 217 12.31 -11.35 -23.41
C ALA A 217 11.05 -12.17 -23.64
N TYR A 218 10.82 -13.21 -22.83
CA TYR A 218 9.61 -14.01 -22.87
C TYR A 218 8.35 -13.19 -22.55
N LEU A 219 8.34 -12.44 -21.45
CA LEU A 219 7.21 -11.57 -21.09
C LEU A 219 6.87 -10.56 -22.19
N LYS A 220 7.86 -10.09 -22.96
CA LYS A 220 7.64 -9.18 -24.09
C LYS A 220 6.78 -9.82 -25.19
N THR A 221 6.90 -11.13 -25.42
CA THR A 221 6.09 -11.83 -26.44
C THR A 221 4.64 -12.00 -26.01
N LEU A 222 4.36 -11.89 -24.71
CA LEU A 222 3.02 -12.00 -24.14
C LEU A 222 2.25 -10.67 -24.12
N LYS A 223 2.83 -9.55 -24.57
CA LYS A 223 2.11 -8.27 -24.66
C LYS A 223 0.90 -8.37 -25.59
N ARG A 224 -0.16 -7.60 -25.28
CA ARG A 224 -1.41 -7.58 -26.05
C ARG A 224 -1.83 -6.16 -26.39
#